data_AF-A0A7R9BBV5-F1
#
_entry.id   AF-A0A7R9BBV5-F1
#
_cell.length_a   1.000
_cell.length_b   1.000
_cell.length_c   1.000
_cell.angle_alpha   90.00
_cell.angle_beta   90.00
_cell.angle_gamma   90.00
#
_symmetry.space_group_name_H-M   'P 1'
#
loop_
_entity.id
_entity.type
_entity.pdbx_description
1 polymer ?
#
loop_
_entity_poly.entity_id
_entity_poly.type
_entity_poly.pdbx_seq_one_letter_code
_entity_poly.pdbx_strand_id
1 'polypeptide(L)'
;MSLVSVSLPAHLYESHHVTGSCRCLPGWTGSTCATPCPVGTYGMNCSQHCKCLNGGKCRRNDGLCRCPSGWIGQQCTEICPEGYYGDHCMAPCECPNDNFVCHPADGCICRHGFTG
;
A
#
# COMPACT_ATOMS: atom_id res chain seq x y z
N MET A 1 -9.60 -40.64 -19.51
CA MET A 1 -9.16 -39.26 -19.80
C MET A 1 -9.67 -38.41 -18.65
N SER A 2 -8.85 -38.28 -17.60
CA SER A 2 -9.26 -37.56 -16.39
C SER A 2 -9.33 -36.08 -16.69
N LEU A 3 -10.53 -35.52 -16.59
CA LEU A 3 -10.76 -34.08 -16.53
C LEU A 3 -9.96 -33.56 -15.33
N VAL A 4 -8.85 -32.89 -15.61
CA VAL A 4 -8.14 -32.16 -14.56
C VAL A 4 -9.06 -31.00 -14.20
N SER A 5 -9.81 -31.19 -13.12
CA SER A 5 -10.43 -30.13 -12.34
C SER A 5 -9.32 -29.23 -11.82
N VAL A 6 -8.85 -28.31 -12.66
CA VAL A 6 -8.00 -27.22 -12.23
C VAL A 6 -8.88 -26.33 -11.36
N SER A 7 -8.77 -26.51 -10.05
CA SER A 7 -9.21 -25.54 -9.06
C SER A 7 -8.34 -24.27 -9.20
N LEU A 8 -8.53 -23.52 -10.29
CA LEU A 8 -8.08 -22.14 -10.39
C LEU A 8 -8.75 -21.35 -9.26
N PRO A 9 -8.04 -20.47 -8.53
CA PRO A 9 -8.70 -19.59 -7.58
C PRO A 9 -9.72 -18.77 -8.37
N ALA A 10 -10.98 -18.89 -7.95
CA ALA A 10 -12.13 -18.53 -8.73
C ALA A 10 -12.09 -17.04 -9.16
N HIS A 11 -12.11 -16.83 -10.49
CA HIS A 11 -12.46 -15.59 -11.20
C HIS A 11 -11.55 -14.36 -11.07
N LEU A 12 -10.26 -14.48 -11.43
CA LEU A 12 -9.40 -13.30 -11.70
C LEU A 12 -9.55 -12.74 -13.12
N TYR A 13 -10.67 -13.01 -13.80
CA TYR A 13 -10.97 -12.49 -15.13
C TYR A 13 -12.25 -11.64 -15.11
N GLU A 14 -12.26 -10.59 -15.91
CA GLU A 14 -13.44 -9.77 -16.18
C GLU A 14 -13.78 -9.86 -17.67
N SER A 15 -15.05 -10.19 -17.96
CA SER A 15 -15.55 -10.32 -19.33
C SER A 15 -16.03 -8.98 -19.85
N HIS A 16 -15.37 -8.46 -20.89
CA HIS A 16 -15.80 -7.24 -21.55
C HIS A 16 -16.93 -7.57 -22.53
N HIS A 17 -18.18 -7.43 -22.05
CA HIS A 17 -19.39 -7.83 -22.76
C HIS A 17 -19.57 -7.19 -24.15
N VAL A 18 -18.92 -6.04 -24.40
CA VAL A 18 -18.97 -5.33 -25.69
C VAL A 18 -17.98 -5.91 -26.71
N THR A 19 -16.84 -6.43 -26.27
CA THR A 19 -15.77 -6.91 -27.18
C THR A 19 -15.63 -8.43 -27.20
N GLY A 20 -16.31 -9.13 -26.29
CA GLY A 20 -16.16 -10.58 -26.11
C GLY A 20 -14.80 -11.00 -25.54
N SER A 21 -13.96 -10.03 -25.14
CA SER A 21 -12.62 -10.30 -24.60
C SER A 21 -12.68 -10.56 -23.10
N CYS A 22 -11.98 -11.59 -22.65
CA CYS A 22 -11.65 -11.78 -21.23
C CYS A 22 -10.34 -11.01 -20.93
N ARG A 23 -10.31 -10.26 -19.83
CA ARG A 23 -9.11 -9.57 -19.34
C ARG A 23 -8.87 -9.92 -17.88
N CYS A 24 -7.62 -9.86 -17.43
CA CYS A 24 -7.32 -10.07 -16.00
C CYS A 24 -7.91 -8.95 -15.15
N LEU A 25 -8.32 -9.27 -13.92
CA LEU A 25 -8.72 -8.25 -12.95
C LEU A 25 -7.57 -7.27 -12.69
N PRO A 26 -7.86 -6.01 -12.31
CA PRO A 26 -6.83 -5.06 -11.93
C PRO A 26 -5.88 -5.62 -10.87
N GLY A 27 -4.58 -5.48 -11.11
CA GLY A 27 -3.53 -6.01 -10.24
C GLY A 27 -3.00 -7.40 -10.61
N TRP A 28 -3.53 -8.00 -11.68
CA TRP A 28 -3.10 -9.30 -12.22
C TRP A 28 -2.76 -9.21 -13.71
N THR A 29 -1.86 -10.08 -14.15
CA THR A 29 -1.35 -10.16 -15.53
C THR A 29 -0.95 -11.59 -15.89
N GLY A 30 -0.54 -11.78 -17.15
CA GLY A 30 -0.19 -13.07 -17.75
C GLY A 30 -1.39 -13.75 -18.44
N SER A 31 -1.10 -14.77 -19.26
CA SER A 31 -2.12 -15.50 -20.03
C SER A 31 -3.16 -16.20 -19.16
N THR A 32 -2.82 -16.54 -17.92
CA THR A 32 -3.71 -17.21 -16.95
C THR A 32 -4.16 -16.28 -15.82
N CYS A 33 -3.78 -14.99 -15.84
CA CYS A 33 -4.05 -14.04 -14.77
C CYS A 33 -3.56 -14.47 -13.37
N ALA A 34 -2.59 -15.39 -13.31
CA ALA A 34 -2.02 -15.91 -12.08
C ALA A 34 -0.81 -15.09 -11.57
N THR A 35 -0.33 -14.13 -12.37
CA THR A 35 0.83 -13.32 -12.01
C THR A 35 0.39 -11.96 -11.47
N PRO A 36 0.78 -11.56 -10.25
CA PRO A 36 0.48 -10.23 -9.76
C PRO A 36 1.26 -9.17 -10.54
N CYS A 37 0.77 -7.93 -10.57
CA CYS A 37 1.51 -6.83 -11.18
C CYS A 37 2.92 -6.65 -10.58
N PRO A 38 3.93 -6.32 -11.41
CA PRO A 38 5.25 -5.94 -10.94
C PRO A 38 5.21 -4.81 -9.92
N VAL A 39 6.17 -4.80 -8.99
CA VAL A 39 6.31 -3.72 -8.00
C VAL A 39 6.43 -2.38 -8.71
N GLY A 40 5.66 -1.39 -8.26
CA GLY A 40 5.61 -0.06 -8.87
C GLY A 40 4.58 0.09 -10.00
N THR A 41 3.81 -0.95 -10.30
CA THR A 41 2.71 -0.88 -11.27
C THR A 41 1.37 -1.38 -10.70
N TYR A 42 0.26 -0.88 -11.25
CA TYR A 42 -1.08 -1.23 -10.81
C TYR A 42 -2.11 -1.14 -11.94
N GLY A 43 -3.33 -1.58 -11.64
CA GLY A 43 -4.49 -1.43 -12.51
C GLY A 43 -4.61 -2.56 -13.55
N MET A 44 -5.45 -2.30 -14.55
CA MET A 44 -5.71 -3.24 -15.65
C MET A 44 -4.44 -3.45 -16.48
N ASN A 45 -4.01 -4.70 -16.66
CA ASN A 45 -2.76 -5.07 -17.34
C ASN A 45 -1.49 -4.41 -16.75
N CYS A 46 -1.53 -3.91 -15.51
CA CYS A 46 -0.39 -3.25 -14.87
C CYS A 46 0.13 -2.02 -15.64
N SER A 47 -0.75 -1.33 -16.37
CA SER A 47 -0.36 -0.19 -17.22
C SER A 47 -0.16 1.13 -16.47
N GLN A 48 -0.57 1.21 -15.21
CA GLN A 48 -0.44 2.41 -14.40
C GLN A 48 0.77 2.30 -13.48
N HIS A 49 1.45 3.43 -13.25
CA HIS A 49 2.63 3.52 -12.39
C HIS A 49 2.28 4.10 -11.02
N CYS A 50 2.80 3.46 -9.98
CA CYS A 50 2.62 3.90 -8.61
C CYS A 50 3.33 5.23 -8.34
N LYS A 51 2.64 6.12 -7.62
CA LYS A 51 3.13 7.46 -7.28
C LYS A 51 3.45 7.65 -5.79
N CYS A 52 3.53 6.55 -5.04
CA CYS A 52 3.83 6.61 -3.61
C CYS A 52 5.27 7.09 -3.39
N LEU A 53 5.45 8.02 -2.47
CA LEU A 53 6.73 8.58 -2.07
C LEU A 53 7.13 8.10 -0.67
N ASN A 54 8.33 8.48 -0.22
CA ASN A 54 8.85 8.20 1.13
C ASN A 54 8.81 6.72 1.55
N GLY A 55 8.97 5.80 0.59
CA GLY A 55 8.94 4.36 0.85
C GLY A 55 7.53 3.75 0.95
N GLY A 56 6.49 4.51 0.57
CA GLY A 56 5.12 4.01 0.46
C GLY A 56 4.97 2.86 -0.54
N LYS A 57 4.09 1.91 -0.21
CA LYS A 57 3.81 0.73 -1.05
C LYS A 57 2.43 0.88 -1.68
N CYS A 58 2.36 0.88 -3.01
CA CYS A 58 1.07 0.93 -3.70
C CYS A 58 0.37 -0.43 -3.72
N ARG A 59 -0.96 -0.38 -3.68
CA ARG A 59 -1.83 -1.52 -3.91
C ARG A 59 -1.93 -1.79 -5.41
N ARG A 60 -1.73 -3.04 -5.83
CA ARG A 60 -1.64 -3.41 -7.25
C ARG A 60 -2.95 -3.28 -8.03
N ASN A 61 -4.10 -3.30 -7.36
CA ASN A 61 -5.41 -3.25 -8.01
C ASN A 61 -5.80 -1.81 -8.40
N ASP A 62 -5.63 -0.83 -7.51
CA ASP A 62 -6.13 0.54 -7.69
C ASP A 62 -5.07 1.62 -7.49
N GLY A 63 -3.86 1.26 -7.07
CA GLY A 63 -2.75 2.19 -6.89
C GLY A 63 -2.73 2.90 -5.55
N LEU A 64 -3.64 2.59 -4.63
CA LEU A 64 -3.70 3.24 -3.31
C LEU A 64 -2.39 3.02 -2.54
N CYS A 65 -1.82 4.11 -2.01
CA CYS A 65 -0.57 4.05 -1.25
C CYS A 65 -0.82 3.65 0.20
N ARG A 66 -0.13 2.60 0.63
CA ARG A 66 0.10 2.31 2.04
C ARG A 66 1.37 3.02 2.49
N CYS A 67 1.20 4.01 3.35
CA CYS A 67 2.31 4.81 3.84
C CYS A 67 3.05 4.11 5.00
N PRO A 68 4.37 4.33 5.12
CA PRO A 68 5.08 3.94 6.32
C PRO A 68 4.69 4.85 7.50
N SER A 69 5.01 4.41 8.71
CA SER A 69 4.76 5.17 9.93
C SER A 69 5.37 6.57 9.84
N GLY A 70 4.60 7.57 10.27
CA GLY A 70 4.98 8.99 10.17
C GLY A 70 4.56 9.70 8.89
N TRP A 71 4.01 8.98 7.90
CA TRP A 71 3.53 9.57 6.65
C TRP A 71 2.06 9.25 6.39
N ILE A 72 1.35 10.21 5.80
CA ILE A 72 -0.06 10.14 5.37
C ILE A 72 -0.27 10.80 4.01
N GLY A 73 -1.52 10.78 3.56
CA GLY A 73 -1.95 11.31 2.27
C GLY A 73 -1.96 10.25 1.17
N GLN A 74 -2.55 10.60 0.02
CA GLN A 74 -2.73 9.68 -1.11
C GLN A 74 -1.40 9.18 -1.71
N GLN A 75 -0.31 9.94 -1.54
CA GLN A 75 1.02 9.63 -2.06
C GLN A 75 2.09 9.53 -0.96
N CYS A 76 1.71 9.52 0.32
CA CYS A 76 2.65 9.50 1.45
C CYS A 76 3.60 10.71 1.48
N THR A 77 3.07 11.89 1.13
CA THR A 77 3.82 13.16 1.06
C THR A 77 3.65 14.03 2.29
N GLU A 78 2.66 13.73 3.12
CA GLU A 78 2.31 14.52 4.29
C GLU A 78 2.85 13.80 5.53
N ILE A 79 3.51 14.53 6.42
CA ILE A 79 3.96 13.98 7.71
C ILE A 79 2.77 13.97 8.67
N CYS A 80 2.79 13.09 9.67
CA CYS A 80 1.77 13.11 10.72
C CYS A 80 1.60 14.51 11.32
N PRO A 81 0.35 14.92 11.61
CA PRO A 81 0.10 16.17 12.32
C PRO A 81 0.73 16.12 13.71
N GLU A 82 1.07 17.30 14.23
CA GLU A 82 1.68 17.41 15.56
C GLU A 82 0.83 16.73 16.63
N GLY A 83 1.49 15.97 17.51
CA GLY A 83 0.83 15.20 18.56
C GLY A 83 0.33 13.82 18.11
N TYR A 84 0.56 13.39 16.87
CA TYR A 84 0.20 12.05 16.39
C TYR A 84 1.38 11.33 15.75
N TYR A 85 1.34 9.99 15.80
CA TYR A 85 2.38 9.14 15.24
C TYR A 85 1.85 7.77 14.78
N GLY A 86 2.74 6.98 14.16
CA GLY A 86 2.49 5.57 13.83
C GLY A 86 1.81 5.36 12.47
N ASP A 87 1.15 4.22 12.31
CA ASP A 87 0.42 3.85 11.07
C ASP A 87 -0.83 4.74 10.93
N HIS A 88 -0.96 5.39 9.76
CA HIS A 88 -2.03 6.36 9.48
C HIS A 88 -2.15 7.51 10.51
N CYS A 89 -1.12 7.77 11.33
CA CYS A 89 -1.13 8.79 12.38
C CYS A 89 -2.30 8.66 13.38
N MET A 90 -2.72 7.43 13.67
CA MET A 90 -3.85 7.18 14.56
C MET A 90 -3.48 7.16 16.05
N ALA A 91 -2.19 7.12 16.38
CA ALA A 91 -1.74 7.07 17.77
C ALA A 91 -1.43 8.49 18.28
N PRO A 92 -2.02 8.95 19.40
CA PRO A 92 -1.66 10.22 20.02
C PRO A 92 -0.34 10.11 20.78
N CYS A 93 0.47 11.16 20.73
CA CYS A 93 1.70 11.28 21.51
C CYS A 93 1.39 11.70 22.96
N GLU A 94 1.45 10.75 23.88
CA GLU A 94 1.32 10.98 25.32
C GLU A 94 2.70 10.96 25.99
N CYS A 95 3.51 12.00 25.73
CA CYS A 95 4.87 12.04 26.22
C CYS A 95 4.94 12.39 27.71
N PRO A 96 5.77 11.70 28.53
CA PRO A 96 5.76 11.86 29.99
C PRO A 96 6.18 13.25 30.50
N ASN A 97 7.08 13.93 29.79
CA ASN A 97 7.63 15.24 30.15
C ASN A 97 8.33 15.89 28.94
N ASP A 98 8.79 17.13 29.13
CA ASP A 98 9.42 17.94 28.08
C ASP A 98 10.76 17.39 27.56
N ASN A 99 11.35 16.37 28.20
CA ASN A 99 12.57 15.71 27.69
C ASN A 99 12.30 14.82 26.47
N PHE A 100 11.03 14.56 26.18
CA PHE A 100 10.60 13.81 25.01
C PHE A 100 10.05 14.73 23.93
N VAL A 101 10.23 14.34 22.67
CA VAL A 101 9.65 14.97 21.49
C VAL A 101 8.81 13.94 20.77
N CYS A 102 7.65 14.37 20.27
CA CYS A 102 6.78 13.53 19.46
C CYS A 102 7.39 13.39 18.05
N HIS A 103 7.98 12.24 17.77
CA HIS A 103 8.43 11.82 16.46
C HIS A 103 7.26 11.18 15.70
N PRO A 104 7.01 11.57 14.44
CA PRO A 104 5.85 11.11 13.68
C PRO A 104 5.86 9.59 13.41
N ALA A 105 7.04 8.96 13.34
CA ALA A 105 7.13 7.51 13.14
C ALA A 105 7.14 6.72 14.46
N ASP A 106 7.85 7.23 15.48
CA ASP A 106 8.24 6.45 16.66
C ASP A 106 7.51 6.88 17.94
N GLY A 107 6.75 7.98 17.90
CA GLY A 107 6.10 8.53 19.08
C GLY A 107 7.08 9.31 19.95
N CYS A 108 7.03 9.11 21.26
CA CYS A 108 7.85 9.90 22.19
C CYS A 108 9.30 9.42 22.21
N ILE A 109 10.20 10.20 21.60
CA ILE A 109 11.64 9.95 21.60
C ILE A 109 12.38 10.97 22.47
N CYS A 110 13.48 10.56 23.09
CA CYS A 110 14.31 11.47 23.89
C CYS A 110 14.91 12.58 23.01
N ARG A 111 14.95 13.81 23.53
CA ARG A 111 15.77 14.87 22.93
C ARG A 111 17.22 14.42 22.88
N HIS A 112 17.90 14.62 21.74
CA HIS A 112 19.33 14.37 21.59
C HIS A 112 20.09 15.06 22.75
N GLY A 113 20.73 14.26 23.61
CA GLY A 113 21.33 14.72 24.87
C GLY A 113 20.92 13.90 26.10
N PHE A 114 19.81 13.16 26.01
CA PHE A 114 19.37 12.20 27.03
C PHE A 114 19.56 10.77 26.50
N THR A 115 20.81 10.31 26.45
CA THR A 115 21.09 8.87 26.35
C THR A 115 21.04 8.30 27.76
N GLY A 116 19.98 7.56 28.08
CA GLY A 116 19.96 6.64 29.21
C GLY A 116 20.57 5.32 28.79
#